data_AF-A0AAD9K9Q2-F1
#
_entry.id   AF-A0AAD9K9Q2-F1
#
_cell.length_a   1.000
_cell.length_b   1.000
_cell.length_c   1.000
_cell.angle_alpha   90.00
_cell.angle_beta   90.00
_cell.angle_gamma   90.00
#
_symmetry.space_group_name_H-M   'P 1'
#
loop_
_entity.id
_entity.type
_entity.pdbx_description
1 polymer ?
#
loop_
_entity_poly.entity_id
_entity_poly.type
_entity_poly.pdbx_seq_one_letter_code
_entity_poly.pdbx_strand_id
1 'polypeptide(L)' 'MARACSANAPRQHPQVALRWTPPGKRKRGRPKMTWRQSLMAELKEMGLSWGDAQASAKDRTLWRSIVVALCPTGDEEDK' A
#
# COMPACT_ATOMS: atom_id res chain seq x y z
N MET A 1 10.08 -31.07 -25.59
CA MET A 1 10.76 -30.07 -24.73
C MET A 1 9.69 -29.34 -23.93
N ALA A 2 9.43 -29.77 -22.69
CA ALA A 2 8.43 -29.12 -21.84
C ALA A 2 8.99 -27.78 -21.34
N ARG A 3 8.25 -26.69 -21.61
CA ARG A 3 8.56 -25.38 -21.05
C ARG A 3 8.39 -25.45 -19.53
N ALA A 4 9.46 -25.18 -18.80
CA ALA A 4 9.38 -24.98 -17.36
C ALA A 4 8.48 -23.77 -17.09
N CYS A 5 7.34 -24.02 -16.43
CA CYS A 5 6.56 -22.95 -15.82
C CYS A 5 7.40 -22.40 -14.65
N SER A 6 8.06 -21.26 -14.83
CA SER A 6 8.69 -20.53 -13.72
C SER A 6 7.60 -20.03 -12.77
N ALA A 7 7.30 -20.84 -11.77
CA ALA A 7 6.44 -20.50 -10.64
C ALA A 7 7.21 -19.62 -9.64
N ASN A 8 7.51 -18.37 -9.98
CA ASN A 8 7.81 -17.35 -8.97
C ASN A 8 7.68 -15.93 -9.52
N ALA A 9 6.45 -15.42 -9.57
CA ALA A 9 6.24 -13.98 -9.55
C ALA A 9 5.63 -13.66 -8.18
N PRO A 10 6.37 -13.05 -7.24
CA PRO A 10 5.75 -12.59 -6.02
C PRO A 10 4.74 -11.53 -6.45
N ARG A 11 3.45 -11.85 -6.35
CA ARG A 11 2.39 -10.86 -6.47
C ARG A 11 2.57 -9.92 -5.28
N GLN A 12 3.40 -8.90 -5.47
CA GLN A 12 3.62 -7.87 -4.47
C GLN A 12 2.38 -6.98 -4.47
N HIS A 13 1.35 -7.41 -3.74
CA HIS A 13 0.10 -6.69 -3.55
C HIS A 13 0.30 -5.20 -3.21
N PRO A 14 1.31 -4.79 -2.39
CA PRO A 14 1.57 -3.39 -2.10
C PRO A 14 1.98 -2.57 -3.33
N GLN A 15 2.88 -3.10 -4.17
CA GLN A 15 3.30 -2.41 -5.40
C GLN A 15 2.14 -2.20 -6.38
N VAL A 16 1.31 -3.24 -6.55
CA VAL A 16 0.15 -3.17 -7.43
C VAL A 16 -0.86 -2.16 -6.89
N ALA A 17 -1.13 -2.19 -5.58
CA ALA A 17 -2.05 -1.27 -4.92
C ALA A 17 -1.58 0.19 -5.01
N LEU A 18 -0.29 0.46 -4.81
CA LEU A 18 0.28 1.81 -4.95
C LEU A 18 0.11 2.33 -6.38
N ARG A 19 0.40 1.51 -7.39
CA ARG A 19 0.32 1.93 -8.81
C ARG A 19 -1.12 2.04 -9.34
N TRP A 20 -2.10 1.41 -8.69
CA TRP A 20 -3.42 1.26 -9.26
C TRP A 20 -4.27 2.54 -9.17
N THR A 21 -4.62 3.08 -10.34
CA THR A 21 -5.61 4.17 -10.47
C THR A 21 -6.92 3.57 -10.98
N PRO A 22 -8.03 3.66 -10.24
CA PRO A 22 -9.31 3.11 -10.68
C PRO A 22 -9.87 3.92 -11.87
N PRO A 23 -10.13 3.29 -13.02
CA PRO A 23 -10.78 3.96 -14.15
C PRO A 23 -12.28 4.17 -13.87
N GLY A 24 -12.82 5.33 -14.26
CA GLY A 24 -14.26 5.62 -14.28
C GLY A 24 -14.74 6.75 -13.37
N LYS A 25 -16.02 7.12 -13.51
CA LYS A 25 -16.69 8.12 -12.68
C LYS A 25 -17.02 7.55 -11.29
N ARG A 26 -16.76 8.34 -10.25
CA ARG A 26 -17.03 7.97 -8.85
C ARG A 26 -18.54 7.93 -8.58
N LYS A 27 -19.03 6.87 -7.92
CA LYS A 27 -20.43 6.79 -7.43
C LYS A 27 -20.63 7.78 -6.27
N ARG A 28 -21.82 8.41 -6.19
CA ARG A 28 -22.26 9.22 -5.04
C ARG A 28 -22.26 8.36 -3.78
N GLY A 29 -21.77 8.92 -2.65
CA GLY A 29 -21.70 8.23 -1.36
C GLY A 29 -20.35 7.59 -1.01
N ARG A 30 -19.37 7.54 -1.94
CA ARG A 30 -18.02 7.08 -1.62
C ARG A 30 -17.24 8.15 -0.84
N PRO A 31 -16.46 7.78 0.19
CA PRO A 31 -15.58 8.72 0.89
C PRO A 31 -14.70 9.51 -0.07
N LYS A 32 -14.51 10.81 0.25
CA LYS A 32 -13.78 11.76 -0.59
C LYS A 32 -12.29 11.39 -0.72
N MET A 33 -11.73 10.88 0.38
CA MET A 33 -10.37 10.38 0.49
C MET A 33 -10.23 9.02 -0.20
N THR A 34 -9.23 8.89 -1.07
CA THR A 34 -8.81 7.58 -1.57
C THR A 34 -7.81 6.94 -0.63
N TRP A 35 -7.74 5.61 -0.59
CA TRP A 35 -6.69 4.89 0.13
C TRP A 35 -5.29 5.45 -0.18
N ARG A 36 -5.03 5.76 -1.46
CA ARG A 36 -3.77 6.39 -1.89
C ARG A 36 -3.52 7.76 -1.25
N GLN A 37 -4.55 8.59 -1.06
CA GLN A 37 -4.42 9.88 -0.40
C GLN A 37 -4.18 9.74 1.11
N SER A 38 -4.86 8.82 1.78
CA SER A 38 -4.60 8.53 3.20
C SER A 38 -3.16 8.07 3.41
N LEU A 39 -2.71 7.12 2.59
CA LEU A 39 -1.34 6.61 2.64
C LEU A 39 -0.29 7.69 2.30
N MET A 40 -0.59 8.59 1.35
CA MET A 40 0.31 9.72 1.07
C MET A 40 0.40 10.72 2.23
N ALA A 41 -0.68 10.92 2.98
CA ALA A 41 -0.67 11.77 4.17
C ALA A 41 0.17 11.12 5.29
N GLU A 42 -0.05 9.83 5.53
CA GLU A 42 0.71 9.01 6.47
C GLU A 42 2.22 8.98 6.11
N LEU A 43 2.56 8.79 4.84
CA LEU A 43 3.96 8.83 4.37
C LEU A 43 4.59 10.21 4.54
N LYS A 44 3.81 11.27 4.31
CA LYS A 44 4.27 12.65 4.48
C LYS A 44 4.57 12.95 5.95
N GLU A 45 3.78 12.42 6.87
CA GLU A 45 4.01 12.53 8.32
C GLU A 45 5.32 11.83 8.73
N MET A 46 5.63 10.69 8.11
CA MET A 46 6.90 9.98 8.28
C MET A 46 8.09 10.57 7.50
N GLY A 47 7.88 11.66 6.74
CA GLY A 47 8.91 12.28 5.90
C GLY A 47 9.34 11.45 4.69
N LEU A 48 8.57 10.42 4.31
CA LEU A 48 8.86 9.53 3.19
C LEU A 48 8.19 10.02 1.92
N SER A 49 8.92 9.97 0.80
CA SER A 49 8.33 10.25 -0.50
C SER A 49 7.55 9.04 -1.03
N TRP A 50 6.65 9.29 -1.99
CA TRP A 50 5.93 8.21 -2.68
C TRP A 50 6.88 7.24 -3.41
N GLY A 51 8.01 7.75 -3.92
CA GLY A 51 9.04 6.92 -4.56
C GLY A 51 9.71 5.98 -3.58
N ASP A 52 9.99 6.47 -2.38
CA ASP A 52 10.57 5.65 -1.29
C ASP A 52 9.60 4.58 -0.87
N ALA A 53 8.32 4.91 -0.67
CA ALA A 53 7.28 3.92 -0.36
C ALA A 53 7.16 2.84 -1.45
N GLN A 54 7.32 3.19 -2.72
CA GLN A 54 7.28 2.24 -3.83
C GLN A 54 8.54 1.36 -3.88
N ALA A 55 9.70 1.88 -3.48
CA ALA A 55 10.92 1.10 -3.30
C ALA A 55 10.79 0.15 -2.10
N SER A 56 10.28 0.63 -0.98
CA SER A 56 9.96 -0.15 0.22
C SER A 56 8.94 -1.24 -0.06
N ALA A 57 7.94 -0.98 -0.89
CA ALA A 57 6.96 -1.97 -1.32
C ALA A 57 7.55 -3.13 -2.16
N LYS A 58 8.82 -3.05 -2.57
CA LYS A 58 9.59 -4.17 -3.17
C LYS A 58 10.18 -5.11 -2.11
N ASP A 59 10.48 -4.57 -0.94
CA ASP A 59 10.99 -5.30 0.22
C ASP A 59 9.86 -5.50 1.24
N ARG A 60 9.39 -6.73 1.34
CA ARG A 60 8.28 -7.07 2.25
C ARG A 60 8.58 -6.76 3.72
N THR A 61 9.84 -6.86 4.15
CA THR A 61 10.24 -6.58 5.54
C THR A 61 10.21 -5.09 5.83
N LEU A 62 10.75 -4.29 4.91
CA LEU A 62 10.78 -2.83 5.04
C LEU A 62 9.37 -2.22 4.86
N TRP A 63 8.54 -2.79 3.99
CA TRP A 63 7.13 -2.42 3.90
C TRP A 63 6.38 -2.71 5.21
N ARG A 64 6.62 -3.86 5.84
CA ARG A 64 5.99 -4.22 7.12
C ARG A 64 6.37 -3.27 8.25
N SER A 65 7.64 -2.87 8.36
CA SER A 65 8.05 -1.92 9.39
C SER A 65 7.38 -0.55 9.22
N ILE A 66 7.24 -0.07 7.98
CA ILE A 66 6.50 1.15 7.67
C ILE A 66 5.03 0.99 8.07
N VAL A 67 4.37 -0.08 7.65
CA VAL A 67 2.94 -0.29 7.97
C VAL A 67 2.72 -0.44 9.48
N VAL A 68 3.61 -1.12 10.21
CA VAL A 68 3.52 -1.25 11.67
C VAL A 68 3.71 0.10 12.36
N ALA A 69 4.59 0.97 11.86
CA ALA A 69 4.74 2.32 12.39
C ALA A 69 3.52 3.21 12.08
N LEU A 70 2.83 2.97 10.95
CA LEU A 70 1.63 3.72 10.54
C LEU A 70 0.34 3.22 11.18
N CYS A 71 0.30 1.97 11.64
CA CYS A 71 -0.88 1.37 12.25
C CYS A 71 -0.77 1.54 13.77
N PRO A 72 -1.61 2.37 14.42
CA PRO A 72 -1.77 2.25 15.85
C PRO A 72 -2.27 0.81 16.10
N THR A 73 -1.46 0.01 16.78
CA THR A 73 -1.91 -1.28 17.29
C THR A 73 -3.14 -0.98 18.12
N GLY A 74 -4.29 -1.48 17.68
CA GLY A 74 -5.58 -1.21 18.29
C GLY A 74 -5.68 -1.88 19.65
N ASP A 75 -5.01 -1.30 20.64
CA ASP A 75 -5.19 -1.57 22.06
C ASP A 75 -5.91 -0.40 22.76
N GLU A 76 -6.67 0.42 22.03
CA GLU A 76 -7.61 1.37 22.62
C GLU A 76 -9.02 0.81 22.44
N GLU A 77 -9.39 -0.01 23.43
CA GLU A 77 -10.74 -0.51 23.69
C GLU A 77 -11.74 0.63 23.89
N ASP A 78 -12.99 0.31 23.55
CA ASP A 78 -14.24 0.91 24.01
C ASP A 78 -14.18 2.04 25.06
N LYS A 79 -14.60 3.25 24.66
CA LYS A 79 -15.43 4.12 25.52
C LYS A 79 -16.28 5.12 24.74
#